data_AF-A0A4Y2Q629-F1
#
_entry.id   AF-A0A4Y2Q629-F1
#
_cell.length_a   1.000
_cell.length_b   1.000
_cell.length_c   1.000
_cell.angle_alpha   90.00
_cell.angle_beta   90.00
_cell.angle_gamma   90.00
#
_symmetry.space_group_name_H-M   'P 1'
#
loop_
_entity.id
_entity.type
_entity.pdbx_description
1 polymer ?
#
loop_
_entity_poly.entity_id
_entity_poly.type
_entity_poly.pdbx_seq_one_letter_code
_entity_poly.pdbx_strand_id
1 'polypeptide(L)'
;MAQRGQYRRAEETEEQRNSRLSDMAQRRQGRRAEETEEQRNRRLVVMAQRGQGRRAEETDKQRDSRLSAMLQHARERRLNIIEGQNHHQIQTFYAARNVLN
;
A
#
# COMPACT_ATOMS: atom_id res chain seq x y z
N MET A 1 21.67 11.94 22.73
CA MET A 1 20.91 10.68 22.54
C MET A 1 20.50 10.42 21.07
N ALA A 2 20.09 11.43 20.29
CA ALA A 2 19.70 11.25 18.88
C ALA A 2 20.82 10.70 17.98
N GLN A 3 22.07 11.17 18.13
CA GLN A 3 23.20 10.74 17.30
C GLN A 3 23.55 9.25 17.49
N ARG A 4 23.64 8.76 18.73
CA ARG A 4 23.90 7.34 19.05
C ARG A 4 22.83 6.37 18.51
N GLY A 5 21.61 6.87 18.27
CA GLY A 5 20.55 6.10 17.61
C GLY A 5 20.68 6.06 16.08
N GLN A 6 21.26 7.08 15.45
CA GLN A 6 21.50 7.09 14.01
C GLN A 6 22.70 6.21 13.64
N TYR A 7 23.79 6.27 14.41
CA TYR A 7 24.94 5.37 14.22
C TYR A 7 24.56 3.90 14.31
N ARG A 8 23.79 3.52 15.35
CA ARG A 8 23.30 2.14 15.47
C ARG A 8 22.42 1.69 14.30
N ARG A 9 21.63 2.58 13.69
CA ARG A 9 20.81 2.24 12.51
C ARG A 9 21.63 2.17 11.22
N ALA A 10 22.73 2.90 11.13
CA ALA A 10 23.63 2.87 9.97
C ALA A 10 24.46 1.58 9.93
N GLU A 11 24.72 0.99 11.09
CA GLU A 11 25.48 -0.27 11.26
C GLU A 11 24.59 -1.53 11.25
N GLU A 12 23.27 -1.38 11.14
CA GLU A 12 22.36 -2.53 11.09
C GLU A 12 22.58 -3.37 9.83
N THR A 13 22.58 -4.69 9.99
CA THR A 13 22.44 -5.60 8.86
C THR A 13 21.01 -5.50 8.30
N GLU A 14 20.81 -5.89 7.04
CA GLU A 14 19.47 -5.93 6.44
C GLU A 14 18.49 -6.80 7.25
N GLU A 15 18.95 -7.89 7.85
CA GLU A 15 18.12 -8.75 8.69
C GLU A 15 17.69 -8.06 10.00
N GLN A 16 18.63 -7.38 10.67
CA GLN A 16 18.34 -6.59 11.88
C GLN A 16 17.39 -5.44 11.58
N ARG A 17 17.61 -4.76 10.44
CA ARG A 17 16.74 -3.68 9.96
C ARG A 17 15.33 -4.20 9.68
N ASN A 18 15.20 -5.32 8.98
CA ASN A 18 13.92 -5.92 8.64
C ASN A 18 13.16 -6.38 9.90
N SER A 19 13.83 -7.03 10.84
CA SER A 19 13.24 -7.39 12.14
C SER A 19 12.73 -6.15 12.88
N ARG A 20 13.56 -5.11 13.01
CA ARG A 20 13.15 -3.84 13.66
C ARG A 20 11.98 -3.16 12.96
N LEU A 21 11.97 -3.12 11.62
CA LEU A 21 10.87 -2.54 10.85
C LEU A 21 9.57 -3.34 11.02
N SER A 22 9.67 -4.68 11.06
CA SER A 22 8.55 -5.58 11.31
C SER A 22 7.92 -5.32 12.68
N ASP A 23 8.73 -5.29 13.74
CA ASP A 23 8.26 -5.02 15.11
C ASP A 23 7.54 -3.68 15.22
N MET A 24 8.09 -2.64 14.57
CA MET A 24 7.46 -1.32 14.53
C MET A 24 6.14 -1.33 13.75
N ALA A 25 6.06 -2.09 12.66
CA ALA A 25 4.83 -2.25 11.88
C ALA A 25 3.75 -2.97 12.71
N GLN A 26 4.10 -4.05 13.40
CA GLN A 26 3.20 -4.80 14.29
C GLN A 26 2.66 -3.92 15.42
N ARG A 27 3.54 -3.20 16.13
CA ARG A 27 3.11 -2.27 17.20
C ARG A 27 2.20 -1.15 16.67
N ARG A 28 2.46 -0.66 15.45
CA ARG A 28 1.60 0.36 14.81
C ARG A 28 0.25 -0.22 14.43
N GLN A 29 0.19 -1.48 13.99
CA GLN A 29 -1.07 -2.17 13.71
C GLN A 29 -1.88 -2.38 14.98
N GLY A 30 -1.27 -2.84 16.08
CA GLY A 30 -1.92 -2.97 17.38
C GLY A 30 -2.56 -1.65 17.84
N ARG A 31 -1.78 -0.56 17.85
CA ARG A 31 -2.32 0.78 18.20
C ARG A 31 -3.48 1.23 17.31
N ARG A 32 -3.46 0.86 16.01
CA ARG A 32 -4.55 1.20 15.07
C ARG A 32 -5.79 0.34 15.27
N ALA A 33 -5.63 -0.90 15.71
CA ALA A 33 -6.76 -1.78 16.03
C ALA A 33 -7.50 -1.33 17.28
N GLU A 34 -6.77 -0.70 18.22
CA GLU A 34 -7.30 -0.14 19.46
C GLU A 34 -7.86 1.29 19.30
N GLU A 35 -7.77 1.90 18.11
CA GLU A 35 -8.32 3.25 17.89
C GLU A 35 -9.85 3.26 18.00
N THR A 36 -10.37 4.21 18.77
CA THR A 36 -11.79 4.58 18.67
C THR A 36 -12.08 5.26 17.33
N GLU A 37 -13.34 5.25 16.90
CA GLU A 37 -13.74 5.88 15.64
C GLU A 37 -13.42 7.38 15.60
N GLU A 38 -13.52 8.08 16.74
CA GLU A 38 -13.16 9.49 16.82
C GLU A 38 -11.64 9.71 16.67
N GLN A 39 -10.81 8.89 17.32
CA GLN A 39 -9.35 8.94 17.16
C GLN A 39 -8.94 8.60 15.72
N ARG A 40 -9.57 7.59 15.12
CA ARG A 40 -9.36 7.21 13.72
C ARG A 40 -9.71 8.37 12.79
N ASN A 41 -10.85 9.02 12.97
CA ASN A 41 -11.27 10.15 12.15
C ASN A 41 -10.34 11.35 12.29
N ARG A 42 -9.94 11.72 13.51
CA ARG A 42 -8.92 12.77 13.73
C ARG A 42 -7.61 12.42 13.01
N ARG A 43 -7.13 11.18 13.11
CA ARG A 43 -5.92 10.72 12.41
C ARG A 43 -6.07 10.80 10.89
N LEU A 44 -7.20 10.40 10.33
CA LEU A 44 -7.46 10.45 8.89
C LEU A 44 -7.48 11.89 8.38
N VAL A 45 -8.11 12.82 9.10
CA VAL A 45 -8.14 14.26 8.76
C VAL A 45 -6.72 14.82 8.70
N VAL A 46 -5.88 14.56 9.72
CA VAL A 46 -4.48 15.03 9.72
C VAL A 46 -3.68 14.46 8.55
N MET A 47 -3.88 13.18 8.21
CA MET A 47 -3.21 12.57 7.06
C MET A 47 -3.68 13.15 5.72
N ALA A 48 -4.97 13.47 5.59
CA ALA A 48 -5.53 14.10 4.41
C ALA A 48 -4.97 15.52 4.21
N GLN A 49 -4.95 16.33 5.26
CA GLN A 49 -4.38 17.68 5.25
C GLN A 49 -2.89 17.67 4.87
N ARG A 50 -2.10 16.79 5.50
CA ARG A 50 -0.68 16.63 5.14
C ARG A 50 -0.50 16.18 3.69
N GLY A 51 -1.39 15.32 3.21
CA GLY A 51 -1.41 14.89 1.81
C GLY A 51 -1.71 16.03 0.84
N GLN A 52 -2.63 16.93 1.19
CA GLN A 52 -2.93 18.13 0.41
C GLN A 52 -1.75 19.11 0.42
N GLY A 53 -1.15 19.38 1.58
CA GLY A 53 0.03 20.23 1.69
C GLY A 53 1.17 19.77 0.79
N ARG A 54 1.52 18.47 0.83
CA ARG A 54 2.55 17.92 -0.07
C ARG A 54 2.21 18.08 -1.55
N ARG A 55 0.94 17.97 -1.94
CA ARG A 55 0.51 18.15 -3.33
C ARG A 55 0.53 19.62 -3.76
N ALA A 56 0.32 20.55 -2.83
CA ALA A 56 0.45 21.97 -3.10
C ALA A 56 1.91 22.38 -3.32
N GLU A 57 2.84 21.65 -2.69
CA GLU A 57 4.29 21.85 -2.82
C GLU A 57 4.93 21.01 -3.96
N GLU A 58 4.14 20.26 -4.74
CA GLU A 58 4.67 19.45 -5.85
C GLU A 58 5.17 20.35 -7.00
N THR A 59 6.36 20.04 -7.51
CA THR A 59 6.79 20.54 -8.82
C THR A 59 6.02 19.85 -9.95
N ASP A 60 5.94 20.46 -11.12
CA ASP A 60 5.24 19.88 -12.28
C ASP A 60 5.76 18.48 -12.63
N LYS A 61 7.09 18.27 -12.59
CA LYS A 61 7.69 16.95 -12.83
C LYS A 61 7.25 15.90 -11.80
N GLN A 62 7.16 16.28 -10.53
CA GLN A 62 6.69 15.37 -9.47
C GLN A 62 5.20 15.06 -9.66
N ARG A 63 4.41 16.07 -10.02
CA ARG A 63 2.98 15.94 -10.32
C ARG A 63 2.74 14.98 -11.47
N ASP A 64 3.45 15.16 -12.58
CA ASP A 64 3.36 14.31 -13.77
C ASP A 64 3.78 12.87 -13.47
N SER A 65 4.88 12.69 -12.73
CA SER A 65 5.34 11.37 -12.29
C SER A 65 4.27 10.67 -11.44
N ARG A 66 3.64 11.40 -10.50
CA ARG A 66 2.56 10.87 -9.66
C ARG A 66 1.33 10.50 -10.48
N LEU A 67 0.91 11.34 -11.41
CA LEU A 67 -0.26 11.09 -12.26
C LEU A 67 -0.02 9.92 -13.21
N SER A 68 1.18 9.80 -13.78
CA SER A 68 1.58 8.66 -14.61
C SER A 68 1.53 7.35 -13.81
N ALA A 69 2.09 7.32 -12.60
CA ALA A 69 2.02 6.14 -11.72
C ALA A 69 0.57 5.76 -11.36
N MET A 70 -0.30 6.74 -11.09
CA MET A 70 -1.73 6.49 -10.83
C MET A 70 -2.43 5.87 -12.05
N LEU A 71 -2.14 6.36 -13.25
CA LEU A 71 -2.70 5.85 -14.50
C LEU A 71 -2.23 4.42 -14.76
N GLN A 72 -0.94 4.12 -14.56
CA GLN A 72 -0.41 2.76 -14.71
C GLN A 72 -1.08 1.79 -13.73
N HIS A 73 -1.15 2.16 -12.45
CA HIS A 73 -1.83 1.34 -11.44
C HIS A 73 -3.31 1.10 -11.79
N ALA A 74 -4.02 2.11 -12.33
CA ALA A 74 -5.40 1.95 -12.77
C ALA A 74 -5.52 1.00 -13.97
N ARG A 75 -4.56 1.04 -14.91
CA ARG A 75 -4.49 0.11 -16.05
C ARG A 75 -4.24 -1.32 -15.59
N GLU A 76 -3.25 -1.55 -14.73
CA GLU A 76 -2.94 -2.87 -14.16
C GLU A 76 -4.15 -3.45 -13.43
N ARG A 77 -4.82 -2.64 -12.59
CA ARG A 77 -6.05 -3.05 -11.90
C ARG A 77 -7.14 -3.50 -12.88
N ARG A 78 -7.30 -2.81 -14.01
CA ARG A 78 -8.28 -3.16 -15.04
C ARG A 78 -7.91 -4.46 -15.74
N LEU A 79 -6.63 -4.66 -16.07
CA LEU A 79 -6.14 -5.89 -16.68
C LEU A 79 -6.36 -7.10 -15.76
N ASN A 80 -6.01 -6.99 -14.47
CA ASN A 80 -6.21 -8.08 -13.51
C ASN A 80 -7.68 -8.51 -13.38
N ILE A 81 -8.62 -7.57 -13.49
CA ILE A 81 -10.06 -7.88 -13.48
C ILE A 81 -10.46 -8.65 -14.74
N ILE A 82 -10.00 -8.20 -15.91
CA ILE A 82 -10.31 -8.84 -17.19
C ILE A 82 -9.71 -10.24 -17.26
N GLU A 83 -8.45 -10.40 -16.85
CA GLU A 83 -7.76 -11.69 -16.80
C GLU A 83 -8.47 -12.66 -15.85
N GLY A 84 -8.88 -12.20 -14.66
CA GLY A 84 -9.67 -13.01 -13.73
C GLY A 84 -11.02 -13.43 -14.32
N GLN A 85 -11.71 -12.52 -15.02
CA GLN A 85 -12.97 -12.83 -15.70
C GLN A 85 -12.79 -13.87 -16.81
N ASN A 86 -11.77 -13.71 -17.65
CA ASN A 86 -11.46 -14.65 -18.72
C ASN A 86 -11.10 -16.03 -18.16
N HIS A 87 -10.31 -16.08 -17.08
CA HIS A 87 -9.95 -17.34 -16.43
C HIS A 87 -11.18 -18.09 -15.91
N HIS A 88 -12.10 -17.37 -15.26
CA HIS A 88 -13.35 -17.96 -14.78
C HIS A 88 -14.22 -18.50 -15.93
N GLN A 89 -14.41 -17.73 -17.01
CA GLN A 89 -15.20 -18.15 -18.16
C GLN A 89 -14.67 -19.43 -18.81
N ILE A 90 -13.35 -19.53 -18.96
CA ILE A 90 -12.69 -20.72 -19.50
C ILE A 90 -12.93 -21.92 -18.57
N GLN A 91 -12.77 -21.76 -17.26
CA GLN A 91 -13.05 -22.82 -16.29
C GLN A 91 -14.50 -23.29 -16.37
N THR A 92 -15.47 -22.36 -16.43
CA THR A 92 -16.90 -22.69 -16.55
C THR A 92 -17.18 -23.47 -17.84
N PHE A 93 -16.56 -23.10 -18.95
CA PHE A 93 -16.70 -23.80 -20.22
C PHE A 93 -16.23 -25.26 -20.14
N TYR A 94 -15.02 -25.50 -19.59
CA TYR A 94 -14.50 -26.86 -19.46
C TYR A 94 -15.26 -27.68 -18.42
N ALA A 95 -15.70 -27.08 -17.31
CA ALA A 95 -16.53 -27.76 -16.32
C ALA A 95 -17.88 -28.21 -16.91
N ALA A 96 -18.57 -27.32 -17.63
CA ALA A 96 -19.83 -27.65 -18.29
C ALA A 96 -19.68 -28.75 -19.36
N ARG A 97 -18.56 -28.75 -20.10
CA ARG A 97 -18.24 -29.79 -21.08
C ARG A 97 -18.04 -31.17 -20.46
N ASN A 98 -17.47 -31.25 -19.25
CA ASN A 98 -17.24 -32.53 -18.57
C ASN A 98 -18.53 -33.14 -17.99
N VAL A 99 -19.57 -32.33 -17.71
CA VAL A 99 -20.85 -32.80 -17.17
C VAL A 99 -21.80 -33.32 -18.27
N LEU A 100 -21.56 -32.95 -19.52
CA LEU A 100 -22.37 -33.36 -20.68
C LEU A 100 -21.82 -34.60 -21.42
N ASN A 101 -20.73 -35.21 -20.93
CA ASN A 101 -20.21 -36.51 -21.37
C ASN A 101 -20.42 -37.56 -20.29
#